data_AF-A0A3D1E221-F1
#
_entry.id   AF-A0A3D1E221-F1
#
_cell.length_a   1.000
_cell.length_b   1.000
_cell.length_c   1.000
_cell.angle_alpha   90.00
_cell.angle_beta   90.00
_cell.angle_gamma   90.00
#
_symmetry.space_group_name_H-M   'P 1'
#
loop_
_entity.id
_entity.type
_entity.pdbx_description
1 polymer ?
#
loop_
_entity_poly.entity_id
_entity_poly.type
_entity_poly.pdbx_seq_one_letter_code
_entity_poly.pdbx_strand_id
1 'polypeptide(L)'
;MSRQVEGAQNSANSGEGNVYWHDGISALTPTATAPINKADVVVIGAGYTGLHAGIAAARGGRSTQIIDMHELGWGCSTRNGGQISPSIKPSRTALAQRHGAERAKAIR
;
A
#
# COMPACT_ATOMS: atom_id res chain seq x y z
N MET A 1 19.57 32.27 18.15
CA MET A 1 18.37 32.51 17.31
C MET A 1 17.83 31.17 16.86
N SER A 2 17.00 30.57 17.70
CA SER A 2 16.33 29.28 17.50
C SER A 2 15.11 29.47 16.61
N ARG A 3 15.10 28.83 15.43
CA ARG A 3 13.93 28.78 14.56
C ARG A 3 13.01 27.68 15.10
N GLN A 4 11.87 28.06 15.65
CA GLN A 4 10.81 27.10 15.94
C GLN A 4 10.30 26.53 14.61
N VAL A 5 10.32 25.20 14.48
CA VAL A 5 9.57 24.50 13.42
C VAL A 5 8.15 24.39 13.95
N GLU A 6 7.30 25.31 13.51
CA GLU A 6 5.87 25.27 13.74
C GLU A 6 5.31 24.00 13.08
N GLY A 7 4.84 23.06 13.90
CA GLY A 7 4.15 21.87 13.43
C GLY A 7 2.86 22.29 12.74
N ALA A 8 2.79 22.07 11.42
CA ALA A 8 1.56 22.25 10.67
C ALA A 8 0.49 21.30 11.24
N GLN A 9 -0.44 21.86 12.01
CA GLN A 9 -1.67 21.17 12.39
C GLN A 9 -2.49 20.97 11.12
N ASN A 10 -2.48 19.75 10.59
CA ASN A 10 -3.28 19.40 9.42
C ASN A 10 -4.71 19.08 9.89
N SER A 11 -5.57 20.10 9.97
CA SER A 11 -6.98 20.02 10.40
C SER A 11 -7.91 19.42 9.35
N ALA A 12 -7.47 18.39 8.63
CA ALA A 12 -8.23 17.77 7.55
C ALA A 12 -8.31 16.25 7.74
N ASN A 13 -9.04 15.77 8.75
CA ASN A 13 -9.33 14.32 8.80
C ASN A 13 -10.59 13.87 9.57
N SER A 14 -11.55 14.74 9.83
CA SER A 14 -12.82 14.35 10.46
C SER A 14 -13.96 14.18 9.44
N GLY A 15 -13.72 13.48 8.33
CA GLY A 15 -14.72 13.18 7.30
C GLY A 15 -14.73 11.69 6.91
N GLU A 16 -15.85 11.21 6.36
CA GLU A 16 -16.01 9.86 5.81
C GLU A 16 -14.85 9.51 4.85
N GLY A 17 -14.17 8.39 5.09
CA GLY A 17 -13.02 7.93 4.29
C GLY A 17 -11.65 8.03 4.96
N ASN A 18 -11.58 8.50 6.21
CA ASN A 18 -10.33 8.50 6.98
C ASN A 18 -9.91 7.07 7.41
N VAL A 19 -8.61 6.78 7.31
CA VAL A 19 -7.98 5.50 7.65
C VAL A 19 -7.33 5.64 9.02
N TYR A 20 -7.83 4.89 10.01
CA TYR A 20 -7.41 5.02 11.42
C TYR A 20 -5.90 5.04 11.63
N TRP A 21 -5.15 4.15 10.97
CA TRP A 21 -3.69 4.08 11.13
C TRP A 21 -2.92 5.13 10.32
N HIS A 22 -3.60 6.09 9.68
CA HIS A 22 -2.94 7.29 9.13
C HIS A 22 -2.83 8.39 10.19
N ASP A 23 -3.51 8.23 11.34
CA ASP A 23 -3.44 9.19 12.44
C ASP A 23 -2.00 9.33 12.96
N GLY A 24 -1.51 10.57 12.99
CA GLY A 24 -0.15 10.89 13.45
C GLY A 24 0.97 10.65 12.43
N ILE A 25 0.64 10.19 11.21
CA ILE A 25 1.63 10.05 10.13
C ILE A 25 1.80 11.39 9.39
N SER A 26 3.05 11.78 9.13
CA SER A 26 3.34 12.96 8.29
C SER A 26 2.91 12.72 6.84
N ALA A 27 2.43 13.77 6.18
CA ALA A 27 2.14 13.72 4.75
C ALA A 27 3.39 13.31 3.97
N LEU A 28 3.19 12.52 2.91
CA LEU A 28 4.26 12.14 2.01
C LEU A 28 4.79 13.37 1.27
N THR A 29 6.09 13.35 0.96
CA THR A 29 6.68 14.38 0.11
C THR A 29 6.06 14.29 -1.29
N PRO A 30 5.54 15.40 -1.83
CA PRO A 30 4.99 15.43 -3.18
C PRO A 30 6.02 14.96 -4.21
N THR A 31 5.54 14.21 -5.21
CA THR A 31 6.37 13.73 -6.32
C THR A 31 6.18 14.59 -7.56
N ALA A 32 7.08 14.43 -8.56
CA ALA A 32 6.98 15.14 -9.82
C ALA A 32 5.64 14.83 -10.52
N THR A 33 4.95 15.88 -10.98
CA THR A 33 3.64 15.76 -11.64
C THR A 33 3.72 15.52 -13.14
N ALA A 34 4.83 15.89 -13.76
CA ALA A 34 5.07 15.66 -15.18
C ALA A 34 5.79 14.33 -15.41
N PRO A 35 5.28 13.46 -16.32
CA PRO A 35 6.01 12.26 -16.71
C PRO A 35 7.30 12.62 -17.44
N ILE A 36 8.28 11.71 -17.43
CA ILE A 36 9.50 11.89 -18.20
C ILE A 36 9.27 11.37 -19.62
N ASN A 37 9.95 11.94 -20.60
CA ASN A 37 9.72 11.60 -22.01
C ASN A 37 10.11 10.16 -22.37
N LYS A 38 11.02 9.54 -21.60
CA LYS A 38 11.52 8.18 -21.87
C LYS A 38 11.99 7.50 -20.58
N ALA A 39 11.63 6.23 -20.43
CA ALA A 39 12.14 5.31 -19.42
C ALA A 39 12.32 3.92 -20.05
N ASP A 40 13.24 3.11 -19.52
CA ASP A 40 13.37 1.71 -19.92
C ASP A 40 12.19 0.87 -19.38
N VAL A 41 11.64 1.26 -18.22
CA VAL A 41 10.49 0.61 -17.57
C VAL A 41 9.50 1.66 -17.08
N VAL A 42 8.22 1.46 -17.38
CA VAL A 42 7.12 2.24 -16.80
C VAL A 42 6.24 1.29 -15.99
N VAL A 43 6.00 1.64 -14.72
CA VAL A 43 5.12 0.91 -13.81
C VAL A 43 3.85 1.72 -13.59
N ILE A 44 2.69 1.10 -13.81
CA ILE A 44 1.40 1.71 -13.53
C ILE A 44 0.91 1.24 -12.16
N GLY A 45 0.70 2.20 -11.26
CA GLY A 45 0.32 2.00 -9.87
C GLY A 45 1.49 2.12 -8.90
N ALA A 46 1.39 3.06 -7.96
CA ALA A 46 2.35 3.34 -6.90
C ALA A 46 1.97 2.69 -5.55
N GLY A 47 1.35 1.51 -5.60
CA GLY A 47 1.20 0.63 -4.43
C GLY A 47 2.50 -0.13 -4.10
N TYR A 48 2.53 -0.92 -3.01
CA TYR A 48 3.72 -1.67 -2.60
C TYR A 48 4.22 -2.60 -3.71
N THR A 49 3.34 -3.23 -4.50
CA THR A 49 3.73 -4.08 -5.62
C THR A 49 4.43 -3.29 -6.71
N GLY A 50 3.88 -2.15 -7.12
CA GLY A 50 4.46 -1.32 -8.17
C GLY A 50 5.77 -0.65 -7.73
N LEU A 51 5.81 -0.15 -6.49
CA LEU A 51 7.05 0.37 -5.89
C LEU A 51 8.12 -0.71 -5.78
N HIS A 52 7.76 -1.94 -5.40
CA HIS A 52 8.71 -3.05 -5.34
C HIS A 52 9.23 -3.44 -6.73
N ALA A 53 8.34 -3.51 -7.73
CA ALA A 53 8.73 -3.72 -9.13
C ALA A 53 9.69 -2.62 -9.61
N GLY A 54 9.41 -1.36 -9.25
CA GLY A 54 10.26 -0.23 -9.61
C GLY A 54 11.65 -0.29 -8.95
N ILE A 55 11.72 -0.68 -7.67
CA ILE A 55 13.00 -0.92 -6.98
C ILE A 55 13.79 -2.03 -7.67
N ALA A 56 13.14 -3.13 -8.04
CA ALA A 56 13.80 -4.24 -8.74
C ALA A 56 14.35 -3.80 -10.11
N ALA A 57 13.56 -3.06 -10.89
CA ALA A 57 13.98 -2.54 -12.19
C ALA A 57 15.16 -1.55 -12.07
N ALA A 58 15.09 -0.61 -11.12
CA ALA A 58 16.15 0.36 -10.85
C ALA A 58 17.45 -0.32 -10.40
N ARG A 59 17.36 -1.34 -9.52
CA ARG A 59 18.52 -2.15 -9.12
C ARG A 59 19.15 -2.93 -10.28
N GLY A 60 18.36 -3.25 -11.31
CA GLY A 60 18.83 -3.81 -12.58
C GLY A 60 19.45 -2.78 -13.55
N GLY A 61 19.64 -1.53 -13.11
CA GLY A 61 20.24 -0.46 -13.92
C GLY A 61 19.29 0.14 -14.96
N ARG A 62 17.98 -0.04 -14.81
CA ARG A 62 16.98 0.50 -15.74
C ARG A 62 16.43 1.84 -15.25
N SER A 63 16.38 2.82 -16.15
CA SER A 63 15.61 4.04 -15.91
C SER A 63 14.13 3.65 -15.75
N THR A 64 13.56 4.00 -14.61
CA THR A 64 12.24 3.49 -14.21
C THR A 64 11.34 4.65 -13.79
N GLN A 65 10.17 4.75 -14.40
CA GLN A 65 9.12 5.69 -14.02
C GLN A 65 7.91 4.94 -13.45
N ILE A 66 7.35 5.45 -12.35
CA ILE A 66 6.13 4.94 -11.75
C ILE A 66 5.06 6.02 -11.87
N ILE A 67 3.87 5.65 -12.32
CA ILE A 67 2.75 6.58 -12.54
C ILE A 67 1.54 6.07 -11.75
N ASP A 68 0.90 6.96 -11.01
CA ASP A 68 -0.35 6.70 -10.30
C ASP A 68 -1.33 7.87 -10.53
N MET A 69 -2.62 7.59 -10.43
CA MET A 69 -3.68 8.61 -10.50
C MET A 69 -3.80 9.39 -9.20
N HIS A 70 -3.28 8.84 -8.09
CA HIS A 70 -3.35 9.40 -6.75
C HIS A 70 -1.96 9.51 -6.10
N GLU A 71 -1.94 9.90 -4.83
CA GLU A 71 -0.76 9.86 -3.99
C GLU A 71 -0.17 8.45 -3.86
N LEU A 72 1.13 8.38 -3.56
CA LEU A 72 1.83 7.10 -3.35
C LEU A 72 1.10 6.25 -2.32
N GLY A 73 0.85 4.99 -2.65
CA GLY A 73 0.23 4.03 -1.76
C GLY A 73 -1.24 4.30 -1.42
N TRP A 74 -1.93 5.24 -2.09
CA TRP A 74 -3.33 5.63 -1.81
C TRP A 74 -4.29 4.43 -1.70
N GLY A 75 -4.12 3.40 -2.53
CA GLY A 75 -4.98 2.21 -2.50
C GLY A 75 -4.74 1.27 -1.31
N CYS A 76 -4.92 -0.04 -1.55
CA CYS A 76 -4.78 -1.08 -0.53
C CYS A 76 -3.42 -1.08 0.19
N SER A 77 -2.39 -0.48 -0.39
CA SER A 77 -1.03 -0.52 0.16
C SER A 77 -0.86 0.22 1.48
N THR A 78 -1.60 1.32 1.68
CA THR A 78 -1.65 2.03 2.95
C THR A 78 -2.99 1.88 3.65
N ARG A 79 -3.95 1.14 3.06
CA ARG A 79 -5.33 0.99 3.57
C ARG A 79 -5.76 -0.46 3.80
N ASN A 80 -4.81 -1.40 3.90
CA ASN A 80 -5.11 -2.80 4.25
C ASN A 80 -5.11 -3.02 5.77
N GLY A 81 -5.75 -4.10 6.23
CA GLY A 81 -5.80 -4.48 7.64
C GLY A 81 -4.51 -5.09 8.22
N GLY A 82 -3.37 -4.98 7.53
CA GLY A 82 -2.05 -5.39 8.01
C GLY A 82 -1.78 -6.90 8.04
N GLN A 83 -2.65 -7.72 7.45
CA GLN A 83 -2.49 -9.18 7.50
C GLN A 83 -1.33 -9.64 6.62
N ILE A 84 -0.29 -10.18 7.25
CA ILE A 84 0.81 -10.87 6.59
C ILE A 84 0.74 -12.33 7.03
N SER A 85 0.41 -13.23 6.10
CA SER A 85 0.33 -14.67 6.41
C SER A 85 1.05 -15.49 5.35
N PRO A 86 1.91 -16.45 5.75
CA PRO A 86 2.48 -17.42 4.81
C PRO A 86 1.46 -18.53 4.45
N SER A 87 0.29 -18.54 5.09
CA SER A 87 -0.70 -19.59 4.94
C SER A 87 -1.86 -19.14 4.08
N ILE A 88 -2.28 -20.00 3.14
CA ILE A 88 -3.54 -19.81 2.42
C ILE A 88 -4.68 -20.31 3.29
N LYS A 89 -5.78 -19.56 3.35
CA LYS A 89 -7.00 -19.99 4.05
C LYS A 89 -7.43 -21.37 3.49
N PRO A 90 -7.49 -22.43 4.31
CA PRO A 90 -7.82 -23.76 3.84
C PRO A 90 -9.18 -23.83 3.13
N SER A 91 -9.32 -24.72 2.15
CA SER A 91 -10.60 -24.97 1.49
C SER A 91 -11.60 -25.59 2.47
N ARG A 92 -12.90 -25.45 2.20
CA ARG A 92 -13.94 -26.11 3.02
C ARG A 92 -13.73 -27.63 3.07
N THR A 93 -13.31 -28.22 1.96
CA THR A 93 -12.97 -29.65 1.85
C THR A 93 -11.80 -30.03 2.74
N ALA A 94 -10.70 -29.25 2.73
CA ALA A 94 -9.54 -29.51 3.57
C ALA A 94 -9.87 -29.39 5.07
N LEU A 95 -10.73 -28.44 5.44
CA LEU A 95 -11.23 -28.30 6.81
C LEU A 95 -12.12 -29.49 7.20
N ALA A 96 -13.00 -29.94 6.30
CA ALA A 96 -13.91 -31.05 6.56
C ALA A 96 -13.15 -32.36 6.77
N GLN A 97 -12.08 -32.59 5.99
CA GLN A 97 -11.19 -33.74 6.17
C GLN A 97 -10.48 -33.75 7.52
N ARG A 98 -10.07 -32.57 8.02
CA ARG A 98 -9.32 -32.46 9.29
C ARG A 98 -10.20 -32.41 10.54
N HIS A 99 -11.40 -31.84 10.42
CA HIS A 99 -12.21 -31.44 11.58
C HIS A 99 -13.69 -31.85 11.49
N GLY A 100 -14.09 -32.54 10.43
CA GLY A 100 -15.49 -32.90 10.17
C GLY A 100 -16.27 -31.79 9.46
N ALA A 101 -17.35 -32.19 8.77
CA ALA A 101 -18.15 -31.31 7.93
C ALA A 101 -18.80 -30.15 8.70
N GLU A 102 -19.37 -30.43 9.87
CA GLU A 102 -20.04 -29.42 10.70
C GLU A 102 -19.07 -28.33 11.17
N ARG A 103 -17.90 -28.73 11.69
CA ARG A 103 -16.89 -27.77 12.15
C ARG A 103 -16.26 -26.99 11.00
N ALA A 104 -16.11 -27.61 9.83
CA ALA A 104 -15.64 -26.93 8.63
C ALA A 104 -16.62 -25.86 8.13
N LYS A 105 -17.93 -26.09 8.27
CA LYS A 105 -18.98 -25.11 7.95
C LYS A 105 -18.99 -23.93 8.91
N ALA A 106 -18.70 -24.14 10.20
CA ALA A 106 -18.66 -23.04 11.17
C ALA A 106 -17.44 -22.11 11.03
N ILE A 107 -16.33 -22.59 10.45
CA ILE A 107 -15.09 -21.80 10.25
C ILE A 107 -15.14 -20.92 8.98
N ARG A 108 -15.96 -21.27 7.99
CA ARG A 108 -15.99 -20.63 6.66
C ARG A 108 -17.31 -19.94 6.37
#